data_AF-A0A1H7X0H5-F1
#
_entry.id   AF-A0A1H7X0H5-F1
#
_cell.length_a   1.000
_cell.length_b   1.000
_cell.length_c   1.000
_cell.angle_alpha   90.00
_cell.angle_beta   90.00
_cell.angle_gamma   90.00
#
_symmetry.space_group_name_H-M   'P 1'
#
loop_
_entity.id
_entity.type
_entity.pdbx_description
1 polymer ?
#
loop_
_entity_poly.entity_id
_entity_poly.type
_entity_poly.pdbx_seq_one_letter_code
_entity_poly.pdbx_strand_id
1 'polypeptide(L)'
;MIRSLLSGVLNVTRLTPFYTPGAQAQFVEEAAFRMIIPLVPTKRGGITDTVTDTVTLVADKINELLENQVSKQVGERLARIVLLVRKHPGMRSNSIAKKIAASEVSIRRDMQKLKDIVSFSGAPRSGGYYLSKKFEDVLDTLSYK
;
A
#
# COMPACT_ATOMS: atom_id res chain seq x y z
N MET A 1 -39.61 1.57 -24.48
CA MET A 1 -38.64 2.20 -23.55
C MET A 1 -38.25 1.32 -22.34
N ILE A 2 -39.03 0.29 -21.99
CA ILE A 2 -38.82 -0.56 -20.78
C ILE A 2 -37.71 -1.62 -20.94
N ARG A 3 -37.48 -2.11 -22.18
CA ARG A 3 -36.54 -3.23 -22.45
C ARG A 3 -35.08 -2.93 -22.10
N SER A 4 -34.66 -1.67 -22.17
CA SER A 4 -33.29 -1.24 -21.88
C SER A 4 -32.98 -1.24 -20.37
N LEU A 5 -33.93 -0.78 -19.54
CA LEU A 5 -33.79 -0.71 -18.09
C LEU A 5 -33.62 -2.10 -17.45
N LEU A 6 -34.37 -3.10 -17.92
CA LEU A 6 -34.26 -4.48 -17.46
C LEU A 6 -32.88 -5.10 -17.76
N SER A 7 -32.26 -4.75 -18.89
CA SER A 7 -30.93 -5.24 -19.23
C SER A 7 -29.84 -4.68 -18.31
N GLY A 8 -29.99 -3.41 -17.89
CA GLY A 8 -29.11 -2.75 -16.93
C GLY A 8 -29.17 -3.41 -15.55
N VAL A 9 -30.37 -3.65 -15.03
CA VAL A 9 -30.59 -4.34 -13.74
C VAL A 9 -29.98 -5.74 -13.76
N LEU A 10 -30.25 -6.50 -14.82
CA LEU A 10 -29.72 -7.87 -14.95
C LEU A 10 -28.19 -7.89 -14.96
N ASN A 11 -27.57 -6.97 -15.71
CA ASN A 11 -26.11 -6.90 -15.77
C ASN A 11 -25.50 -6.52 -14.43
N VAL A 12 -26.07 -5.55 -13.72
CA VAL A 12 -25.55 -5.12 -12.42
C VAL A 12 -25.67 -6.25 -11.42
N THR A 13 -26.84 -6.88 -11.28
CA THR A 13 -27.03 -8.01 -10.37
C THR A 13 -26.07 -9.17 -10.68
N ARG A 14 -25.81 -9.44 -11.97
CA ARG A 14 -24.85 -10.46 -12.39
C ARG A 14 -23.41 -10.09 -12.05
N LEU A 15 -23.04 -8.82 -12.18
CA LEU A 15 -21.65 -8.36 -12.04
C LEU A 15 -21.28 -8.00 -10.59
N THR A 16 -22.23 -7.56 -9.75
CA THR A 16 -21.96 -7.14 -8.36
C THR A 16 -21.17 -8.18 -7.55
N PRO A 17 -21.47 -9.49 -7.59
CA PRO A 17 -20.70 -10.49 -6.84
C PRO A 17 -19.23 -10.60 -7.27
N PHE A 18 -18.91 -10.29 -8.54
CA PHE A 18 -17.55 -10.36 -9.07
C PHE A 18 -16.68 -9.18 -8.61
N TYR A 19 -17.28 -8.00 -8.50
CA TYR A 19 -16.56 -6.78 -8.11
C TYR A 19 -16.62 -6.51 -6.60
N THR A 20 -17.65 -6.99 -5.93
CA THR A 20 -17.84 -6.81 -4.50
C THR A 20 -18.47 -8.07 -3.89
N PRO A 21 -17.65 -9.09 -3.57
CA PRO A 21 -18.13 -10.34 -3.01
C PRO A 21 -18.92 -10.10 -1.72
N GLY A 22 -20.15 -10.61 -1.66
CA GLY A 22 -21.05 -10.48 -0.51
C GLY A 22 -21.90 -9.19 -0.48
N ALA A 23 -21.73 -8.27 -1.44
CA ALA A 23 -22.61 -7.12 -1.58
C ALA A 23 -23.83 -7.45 -2.47
N GLN A 24 -24.97 -6.84 -2.16
CA GLN A 24 -26.18 -6.90 -2.96
C GLN A 24 -26.54 -5.50 -3.46
N ALA A 25 -26.69 -5.35 -4.78
CA ALA A 25 -27.17 -4.09 -5.36
C ALA A 25 -28.65 -3.86 -5.01
N GLN A 26 -29.02 -2.61 -4.72
CA GLN A 26 -30.41 -2.21 -4.47
C GLN A 26 -30.90 -1.32 -5.60
N PHE A 27 -32.14 -1.53 -6.02
CA PHE A 27 -32.79 -0.77 -7.08
C PHE A 27 -34.03 -0.10 -6.50
N VAL A 28 -34.08 1.23 -6.56
CA VAL A 28 -35.14 2.05 -5.98
C VAL A 28 -35.85 2.76 -7.11
N GLU A 29 -37.15 2.48 -7.27
CA GLU A 29 -38.00 3.06 -8.30
C GLU A 29 -39.01 4.00 -7.63
N GLU A 30 -38.70 5.30 -7.68
CA GLU A 30 -39.54 6.38 -7.14
C GLU A 30 -39.79 7.41 -8.27
N ALA A 31 -39.57 8.71 -8.03
CA ALA A 31 -39.67 9.75 -9.07
C ALA A 31 -38.58 9.59 -10.17
N ALA A 32 -37.46 8.97 -9.83
CA ALA A 32 -36.40 8.60 -10.76
C ALA A 32 -35.83 7.24 -10.34
N PHE A 33 -35.42 6.44 -11.33
CA PHE A 33 -34.77 5.16 -11.09
C PHE A 33 -33.37 5.35 -10.51
N ARG A 34 -33.11 4.76 -9.33
CA ARG A 34 -31.83 4.82 -8.62
C ARG A 34 -31.26 3.44 -8.37
N MET A 35 -29.94 3.34 -8.41
CA MET A 35 -29.19 2.10 -8.17
C MET A 35 -28.11 2.34 -7.13
N ILE A 36 -28.12 1.53 -6.07
CA ILE A 36 -27.16 1.61 -4.97
C ILE A 36 -26.31 0.34 -5.02
N ILE A 37 -25.02 0.50 -5.35
CA ILE A 37 -24.04 -0.60 -5.35
C ILE A 37 -23.19 -0.44 -4.08
N PRO A 38 -23.30 -1.35 -3.09
CA PRO A 38 -22.47 -1.28 -1.91
C PRO A 38 -21.02 -1.52 -2.31
N LEU A 39 -20.13 -0.63 -1.88
CA LEU A 39 -18.69 -0.85 -2.03
C LEU A 39 -18.19 -1.43 -0.71
N VAL A 40 -17.73 -2.68 -0.74
CA VAL A 40 -16.90 -3.19 0.35
C VAL A 40 -15.56 -2.51 0.17
N PRO A 41 -15.05 -1.73 1.15
CA PRO A 41 -13.69 -1.25 1.07
C PRO A 41 -12.81 -2.50 0.99
N THR A 42 -12.21 -2.70 -0.19
CA THR A 42 -11.11 -3.66 -0.29
C THR A 42 -10.16 -3.26 0.81
N LYS A 43 -9.94 -4.14 1.80
CA LYS A 43 -8.85 -3.97 2.75
C LYS A 43 -7.54 -4.05 1.95
N ARG A 44 -7.20 -2.99 1.19
CA ARG A 44 -5.81 -2.59 1.01
C ARG A 44 -5.39 -2.26 2.42
N GLY A 45 -4.70 -3.21 3.06
CA GLY A 45 -4.40 -3.22 4.49
C GLY A 45 -4.34 -1.81 5.05
N GLY A 46 -5.43 -1.44 5.74
CA GLY A 46 -5.63 -0.08 6.24
C GLY A 46 -4.50 0.23 7.20
N ILE A 47 -3.70 1.20 6.82
CA ILE A 47 -2.83 1.94 7.73
C ILE A 47 -3.80 2.85 8.49
N THR A 48 -3.94 2.63 9.80
CA THR A 48 -4.73 3.47 10.69
C THR A 48 -4.24 4.92 10.63
N ASP A 49 -5.12 5.90 10.82
CA ASP A 49 -4.83 7.34 10.62
C ASP A 49 -3.61 7.88 11.41
N THR A 50 -3.18 7.20 12.49
CA THR A 50 -1.93 7.52 13.22
C THR A 50 -0.65 7.02 12.54
N VAL A 51 -0.74 5.96 11.74
CA VAL A 51 0.41 5.41 11.01
C VAL A 51 0.62 6.17 9.70
N THR A 52 -0.41 6.81 9.13
CA THR A 52 -0.25 7.70 7.97
C THR A 52 0.63 8.91 8.28
N ASP A 53 0.48 9.53 9.46
CA ASP A 53 1.28 10.70 9.81
C ASP A 53 2.76 10.34 9.96
N THR A 54 3.06 9.24 10.67
CA THR A 54 4.44 8.74 10.80
C THR A 54 5.03 8.31 9.46
N VAL A 55 4.25 7.68 8.59
CA VAL A 55 4.69 7.29 7.23
C VAL A 55 5.00 8.52 6.38
N THR A 56 4.21 9.59 6.51
CA THR A 56 4.42 10.83 5.75
C THR A 56 5.70 11.54 6.21
N LEU A 57 5.91 11.66 7.52
CA LEU A 57 7.13 12.25 8.09
C LEU A 57 8.40 11.47 7.71
N VAL A 58 8.33 10.13 7.76
CA VAL A 58 9.44 9.27 7.32
C VAL A 58 9.68 9.41 5.82
N ALA A 59 8.63 9.53 5.01
CA ALA A 59 8.75 9.73 3.57
C ALA A 59 9.43 11.06 3.24
N ASP A 60 9.08 12.14 3.94
CA ASP A 60 9.71 13.45 3.76
C ASP A 60 11.19 13.40 4.14
N LYS A 61 11.56 12.72 5.25
CA LYS A 61 12.97 12.53 5.61
C LYS A 61 13.74 11.64 4.63
N ILE A 62 13.11 10.61 4.09
CA ILE A 62 13.72 9.81 3.01
C ILE A 62 13.95 10.69 1.77
N ASN A 63 12.99 11.54 1.41
CA ASN A 63 13.13 12.46 0.28
C ASN A 63 14.22 13.53 0.51
N GLU A 64 14.45 13.98 1.74
CA GLU A 64 15.58 14.87 2.06
C GLU A 64 16.94 14.19 1.90
N LEU A 65 17.03 12.89 2.24
CA LEU A 65 18.28 12.13 2.14
C LEU A 65 18.56 11.61 0.73
N LEU A 66 17.53 11.46 -0.10
CA LEU A 66 17.66 11.07 -1.49
C LEU A 66 17.83 12.31 -2.37
N GLU A 67 18.96 12.41 -3.07
CA GLU A 67 19.23 13.51 -4.02
C GLU A 67 18.17 13.61 -5.14
N ASN A 68 17.51 12.50 -5.46
CA ASN A 68 16.45 12.45 -6.47
C ASN A 68 15.08 12.52 -5.82
N GLN A 69 14.39 13.66 -5.97
CA GLN A 69 13.01 13.83 -5.51
C GLN A 69 12.11 12.71 -6.06
N VAL A 70 11.46 11.99 -5.15
CA VAL A 70 10.54 10.92 -5.47
C VAL A 70 9.11 11.41 -5.30
N SER A 71 8.18 10.91 -6.12
CA SER A 71 6.77 11.28 -5.97
C SER A 71 6.24 10.84 -4.60
N LYS A 72 5.26 11.57 -4.05
CA LYS A 72 4.68 11.31 -2.71
C LYS A 72 4.27 9.84 -2.53
N GLN A 73 3.59 9.26 -3.52
CA GLN A 73 3.16 7.86 -3.50
C GLN A 73 4.33 6.87 -3.41
N VAL A 74 5.46 7.18 -4.06
CA VAL A 74 6.65 6.33 -3.99
C VAL A 74 7.34 6.54 -2.64
N GLY A 75 7.48 7.79 -2.18
CA GLY A 75 8.03 8.12 -0.85
C GLY A 75 7.30 7.39 0.28
N GLU A 76 5.96 7.41 0.29
CA GLU A 76 5.16 6.66 1.25
C GLU A 76 5.42 5.15 1.19
N ARG A 77 5.61 4.60 -0.03
CA ARG A 77 5.92 3.18 -0.20
C ARG A 77 7.31 2.86 0.33
N LEU A 78 8.30 3.72 0.10
CA LEU A 78 9.65 3.59 0.65
C LEU A 78 9.62 3.66 2.18
N ALA A 79 8.89 4.61 2.75
CA ALA A 79 8.72 4.75 4.19
C ALA A 79 8.09 3.49 4.81
N ARG A 80 7.06 2.91 4.16
CA ARG A 80 6.48 1.62 4.59
C ARG A 80 7.50 0.50 4.56
N ILE A 81 8.29 0.39 3.49
CA ILE A 81 9.36 -0.63 3.38
C ILE A 81 10.32 -0.49 4.56
N VAL A 82 10.79 0.72 4.83
CA VAL A 82 11.76 1.02 5.89
C VAL A 82 11.19 0.69 7.27
N LEU A 83 9.95 1.10 7.58
CA LEU A 83 9.27 0.76 8.83
C LEU A 83 9.08 -0.75 8.99
N LEU A 84 8.84 -1.46 7.89
CA LEU A 84 8.63 -2.90 7.90
C LEU A 84 9.95 -3.67 8.13
N VAL A 85 11.05 -3.19 7.54
CA VAL A 85 12.40 -3.72 7.80
C VAL A 85 12.82 -3.45 9.24
N ARG A 86 12.48 -2.29 9.82
CA ARG A 86 12.73 -1.99 11.25
C ARG A 86 11.98 -2.98 12.16
N LYS A 87 10.70 -3.25 11.88
CA LYS A 87 9.90 -4.20 12.68
C LYS A 87 10.35 -5.66 12.52
N HIS A 88 10.94 -6.00 11.38
CA HIS A 88 11.32 -7.36 11.03
C HIS A 88 12.67 -7.39 10.29
N PRO A 89 13.79 -7.19 11.01
CA PRO A 89 15.12 -7.21 10.40
C PRO A 89 15.42 -8.59 9.80
N GLY A 90 16.13 -8.61 8.66
CA GLY A 90 16.47 -9.86 7.96
C GLY A 90 15.39 -10.38 7.00
N MET A 91 14.35 -9.59 6.69
CA MET A 91 13.33 -9.97 5.71
C MET A 91 13.86 -9.89 4.26
N ARG A 92 13.37 -10.77 3.37
CA ARG A 92 13.68 -10.76 1.94
C ARG A 92 12.70 -9.94 1.09
N SER A 93 13.15 -9.52 -0.09
CA SER A 93 12.36 -8.72 -1.04
C SER A 93 11.01 -9.35 -1.37
N ASN A 94 10.94 -10.68 -1.52
CA ASN A 94 9.69 -11.40 -1.83
C ASN A 94 8.68 -11.35 -0.67
N SER A 95 9.14 -11.45 0.58
CA SER A 95 8.26 -11.34 1.75
C SER A 95 7.76 -9.91 1.97
N ILE A 96 8.62 -8.92 1.70
CA ILE A 96 8.26 -7.50 1.74
C ILE A 96 7.20 -7.18 0.68
N ALA A 97 7.41 -7.68 -0.56
CA ALA A 97 6.47 -7.53 -1.67
C ALA A 97 5.06 -8.05 -1.31
N LYS A 98 5.00 -9.24 -0.70
CA LYS A 98 3.73 -9.83 -0.23
C LYS A 98 3.04 -8.99 0.84
N LYS A 99 3.78 -8.48 1.84
CA LYS A 99 3.20 -7.67 2.93
C LYS A 99 2.71 -6.29 2.46
N ILE A 100 3.39 -5.69 1.49
CA ILE A 100 3.05 -4.35 0.97
C ILE A 100 2.06 -4.44 -0.22
N ALA A 101 1.75 -5.65 -0.69
CA ALA A 101 0.94 -5.90 -1.89
C ALA A 101 1.49 -5.16 -3.13
N ALA A 102 2.82 -5.15 -3.27
CA ALA A 102 3.53 -4.53 -4.39
C ALA A 102 4.24 -5.60 -5.24
N SER A 103 4.52 -5.28 -6.50
CA SER A 103 5.25 -6.19 -7.38
C SER A 103 6.71 -6.34 -6.93
N GLU A 104 7.30 -7.53 -7.12
CA GLU A 104 8.71 -7.76 -6.78
C GLU A 104 9.64 -6.82 -7.56
N VAL A 105 9.29 -6.49 -8.80
CA VAL A 105 10.03 -5.53 -9.64
C VAL A 105 10.01 -4.12 -9.03
N SER A 106 8.84 -3.67 -8.54
CA SER A 106 8.71 -2.38 -7.84
C SER A 106 9.56 -2.36 -6.58
N ILE A 107 9.48 -3.41 -5.75
CA ILE A 107 10.29 -3.51 -4.52
C ILE A 107 11.78 -3.54 -4.84
N ARG A 108 12.23 -4.26 -5.86
CA ARG A 108 13.66 -4.25 -6.25
C ARG A 108 14.12 -2.85 -6.67
N ARG A 109 13.33 -2.14 -7.47
CA ARG A 109 13.62 -0.75 -7.86
C ARG A 109 13.65 0.18 -6.66
N ASP A 110 12.72 0.02 -5.72
CA ASP A 110 12.67 0.80 -4.49
C ASP A 110 13.87 0.52 -3.57
N MET A 111 14.28 -0.74 -3.45
CA MET A 111 15.49 -1.14 -2.70
C MET A 111 16.78 -0.58 -3.30
N GLN A 112 16.85 -0.43 -4.63
CA GLN A 112 17.99 0.23 -5.28
C GLN A 112 18.09 1.70 -4.89
N LYS A 113 16.95 2.39 -4.74
CA LYS A 113 16.92 3.78 -4.26
C LYS A 113 17.29 3.88 -2.79
N LEU A 114 16.89 2.90 -2.00
CA LEU A 114 17.18 2.85 -0.56
C LEU A 114 18.54 2.23 -0.23
N LYS A 115 19.45 2.03 -1.20
CA LYS A 115 20.72 1.34 -0.98
C LYS A 115 21.59 1.98 0.11
N ASP A 116 21.53 3.30 0.26
CA ASP A 116 22.31 4.05 1.27
C ASP A 116 21.67 3.99 2.67
N ILE A 117 20.38 3.63 2.73
CA ILE A 117 19.58 3.56 3.95
C ILE A 117 19.41 2.11 4.43
N VAL A 118 19.33 1.16 3.50
CA VAL A 118 19.04 -0.26 3.74
C VAL A 118 20.12 -1.11 3.08
N SER A 119 20.80 -1.93 3.86
CA SER A 119 21.85 -2.84 3.38
C SER A 119 21.39 -4.30 3.46
N PHE A 120 21.78 -5.10 2.46
CA PHE A 120 21.56 -6.54 2.50
C PHE A 120 22.70 -7.18 3.29
N SER A 121 22.36 -7.94 4.35
CA SER A 121 23.33 -8.68 5.15
C SER A 121 22.95 -10.17 5.20
N GLY A 122 23.97 -11.03 5.11
CA GLY A 122 23.84 -12.49 5.10
C GLY A 122 24.17 -13.13 3.74
N ALA A 123 23.96 -14.45 3.65
CA ALA A 123 24.33 -15.19 2.44
C ALA A 123 23.40 -14.84 1.25
N PRO A 124 23.87 -14.86 -0.01
CA PRO A 124 23.06 -14.48 -1.18
C PRO A 124 21.71 -15.22 -1.30
N ARG A 125 21.65 -16.46 -0.78
CA ARG A 125 20.45 -17.31 -0.77
C ARG A 125 19.67 -17.30 0.54
N SER A 126 20.24 -16.82 1.65
CA SER A 126 19.60 -16.86 2.98
C SER A 126 19.44 -15.51 3.69
N GLY A 127 20.21 -14.51 3.29
CA GLY A 127 20.28 -13.18 3.89
C GLY A 127 19.02 -12.35 3.68
N GLY A 128 19.04 -11.16 4.28
CA GLY A 128 17.92 -10.24 4.28
C GLY A 128 18.35 -8.79 4.43
N TYR A 129 17.36 -7.89 4.41
CA TYR A 129 17.60 -6.46 4.50
C TYR A 129 17.62 -5.99 5.95
N TYR A 130 18.53 -5.08 6.25
CA TYR A 130 18.70 -4.43 7.54
C TYR A 130 18.79 -2.92 7.33
N LEU A 131 18.31 -2.15 8.31
CA LEU A 131 18.51 -0.70 8.31
C LEU A 131 19.97 -0.37 8.63
N SER A 132 20.45 0.71 8.02
CA SER A 132 21.69 1.35 8.43
C SER A 132 21.51 2.07 9.77
N LYS A 133 22.51 1.98 10.65
CA LYS A 133 22.52 2.64 11.98
C LYS A 133 22.18 4.14 11.89
N LYS A 134 22.71 4.82 10.86
CA LYS A 134 22.45 6.25 10.61
C LYS A 134 20.96 6.58 10.49
N PHE A 135 20.18 5.69 9.90
CA PHE A 135 18.74 5.91 9.69
C PHE A 135 17.92 5.42 10.88
N GLU A 136 18.44 4.45 11.63
CA GLU A 136 17.85 3.99 12.90
C GLU A 136 17.78 5.15 13.91
N ASP A 137 18.86 5.93 14.05
CA ASP A 137 18.91 7.13 14.90
C ASP A 137 17.89 8.22 14.49
N VAL A 138 17.71 8.41 13.17
CA VAL A 138 16.72 9.36 12.63
C VAL A 138 15.31 8.91 12.95
N LEU A 139 15.02 7.60 12.86
CA LEU A 139 13.71 7.05 13.19
C LEU A 139 13.41 7.08 14.68
N ASP A 140 14.41 6.90 15.54
CA ASP A 140 14.24 7.01 16.98
C ASP A 140 13.92 8.45 17.40
N THR A 141 14.53 9.44 16.73
CA THR A 141 14.21 10.86 16.91
C THR A 141 12.74 11.16 16.53
N LEU A 142 12.19 10.49 15.52
CA LEU A 142 10.81 10.65 15.09
C LEU A 142 9.80 9.90 15.98
N SER A 143 10.25 8.88 16.71
CA SER A 143 9.37 8.09 17.59
C SER A 143 9.18 8.71 18.98
N TYR A 144 9.98 9.73 19.33
CA TYR A 144 9.98 10.41 20.63
C TYR A 144 9.28 11.78 20.59
N LYS A 145 8.65 12.14 19.47
CA LYS A 145 7.78 13.32 19.30
C LYS A 145 6.33 12.89 19.24
#